data_AF-A0AAN4PA93-F1
#
_entry.id   AF-A0AAN4PA93-F1
#
_cell.length_a   1.000
_cell.length_b   1.000
_cell.length_c   1.000
_cell.angle_alpha   90.00
_cell.angle_beta   90.00
_cell.angle_gamma   90.00
#
_symmetry.space_group_name_H-M   'P 1'
#
loop_
_entity.id
_entity.type
_entity.pdbx_description
1 polymer ?
#
loop_
_entity_poly.entity_id
_entity_poly.type
_entity_poly.pdbx_seq_one_letter_code
_entity_poly.pdbx_strand_id
1 'polypeptide(L)'
;MVAGQTGNVVFLSVELIHHETGEIEVKLATMLAFMLGIFVLTIFKNNFENSLWRLSSILPLILVCGLTGFLPATVSNFFIVPPIGFCMGVVATAFGEVDGIVYNNSFMTGNIKKTMVVFGTYVRTKEKTCLAEGIFFVALLGSFVTGAIVSTYLIQFYLLKTIWLVAIILLAFLTFRMVQYIRRR
;
A
#
# COMPACT_ATOMS: atom_id res chain seq x y z
N MET A 1 6.88 -1.97 -2.04
CA MET A 1 7.40 -0.61 -1.89
C MET A 1 7.19 -0.02 -0.50
N VAL A 2 6.01 -0.11 0.13
CA VAL A 2 5.77 0.48 1.47
C VAL A 2 6.45 -0.28 2.61
N ALA A 3 6.32 -1.61 2.64
CA ALA A 3 7.05 -2.48 3.58
C ALA A 3 8.58 -2.37 3.44
N GLY A 4 9.06 -1.82 2.32
CA GLY A 4 10.48 -1.63 2.04
C GLY A 4 11.07 -0.35 2.64
N GLN A 5 10.28 0.58 3.21
CA GLN A 5 10.87 1.85 3.69
C GLN A 5 11.80 1.66 4.89
N THR A 6 11.44 0.78 5.84
CA THR A 6 12.34 0.38 6.93
C THR A 6 13.58 -0.35 6.42
N GLY A 7 13.42 -1.20 5.40
CA GLY A 7 14.54 -1.86 4.73
C GLY A 7 15.45 -0.87 3.99
N ASN A 8 14.88 0.13 3.31
CA ASN A 8 15.60 1.19 2.62
C ASN A 8 16.47 1.99 3.59
N VAL A 9 16.01 2.26 4.82
CA VAL A 9 16.81 2.92 5.86
C VAL A 9 17.99 2.06 6.31
N VAL A 10 17.78 0.74 6.47
CA VAL A 10 18.85 -0.20 6.84
C VAL A 10 19.88 -0.30 5.72
N PHE A 11 19.45 -0.51 4.47
CA PHE A 11 20.36 -0.58 3.33
C PHE A 11 21.09 0.74 3.09
N LEU A 12 20.42 1.88 3.22
CA LEU A 12 21.04 3.20 3.11
C LEU A 12 22.13 3.40 4.18
N SER A 13 21.91 2.93 5.40
CA SER A 13 22.94 2.97 6.46
C SER A 13 24.17 2.13 6.10
N VAL A 14 23.97 0.90 5.59
CA VAL A 14 25.06 0.01 5.17
C VAL A 14 25.83 0.62 3.99
N GLU A 15 25.12 1.18 3.03
CA GLU A 15 25.65 1.69 1.78
C GLU A 15 26.41 3.01 1.97
N LEU A 16 25.99 3.85 2.92
CA LEU A 16 26.76 5.01 3.41
C LEU A 16 28.08 4.62 4.08
N ILE A 17 28.10 3.52 4.81
CA ILE A 17 29.31 3.03 5.51
C ILE A 17 30.33 2.45 4.50
N HIS A 18 29.85 1.80 3.43
CA HIS A 18 30.71 1.16 2.42
C HIS A 18 31.06 2.07 1.22
N HIS A 19 30.58 3.32 1.20
CA HIS A 19 30.76 4.28 0.10
C HIS A 19 30.28 3.79 -1.28
N GLU A 20 29.37 2.82 -1.34
CA GLU A 20 28.79 2.34 -2.59
C GLU A 20 27.58 3.22 -2.97
N THR A 21 27.74 4.22 -3.83
CA THR A 21 26.72 5.28 -4.00
C THR A 21 25.57 4.93 -4.97
N GLY A 22 25.48 3.68 -5.44
CA GLY A 22 24.68 3.34 -6.63
C GLY A 22 23.18 3.66 -6.55
N GLU A 23 22.55 3.50 -5.37
CA GLU A 23 21.10 3.65 -5.24
C GLU A 23 20.63 4.49 -4.03
N ILE A 24 21.56 5.13 -3.31
CA ILE A 24 21.26 5.92 -2.10
C ILE A 24 20.24 7.02 -2.41
N GLU A 25 20.44 7.77 -3.50
CA GLU A 25 19.57 8.89 -3.89
C GLU A 25 18.15 8.43 -4.20
N VAL A 26 18.00 7.29 -4.89
CA VAL A 26 16.68 6.72 -5.22
C VAL A 26 15.94 6.30 -3.96
N LYS A 27 16.63 5.64 -3.02
CA LYS A 27 16.05 5.20 -1.74
C LYS A 27 15.62 6.39 -0.91
N LEU A 28 16.47 7.41 -0.78
CA LEU A 28 16.18 8.62 -0.01
C LEU A 28 15.02 9.42 -0.64
N ALA A 29 15.07 9.67 -1.95
CA ALA A 29 14.01 10.37 -2.67
C ALA A 29 12.66 9.64 -2.54
N THR A 30 12.67 8.30 -2.62
CA THR A 30 11.46 7.49 -2.45
C THR A 30 10.90 7.60 -1.03
N MET A 31 11.76 7.59 -0.02
CA MET A 31 11.35 7.71 1.37
C MET A 31 10.73 9.10 1.66
N LEU A 32 11.36 10.16 1.17
CA LEU A 32 10.86 11.53 1.27
C LEU A 32 9.53 11.69 0.52
N ALA A 33 9.42 11.14 -0.69
CA ALA A 33 8.19 11.16 -1.47
C ALA A 33 7.05 10.43 -0.75
N PHE A 34 7.32 9.26 -0.16
CA PHE A 34 6.34 8.51 0.65
C PHE A 34 5.87 9.32 1.86
N MET A 35 6.80 9.93 2.62
CA MET A 35 6.46 10.82 3.74
C MET A 35 5.60 12.01 3.30
N LEU A 36 5.97 12.63 2.16
CA LEU A 36 5.21 13.73 1.58
C LEU A 36 3.79 13.30 1.18
N GLY A 37 3.61 12.10 0.63
CA GLY A 37 2.30 11.55 0.30
C GLY A 37 1.40 11.39 1.53
N ILE A 38 1.95 10.87 2.64
CA ILE A 38 1.26 10.80 3.92
C ILE A 38 0.88 12.19 4.42
N PHE A 39 1.83 13.13 4.40
CA PHE A 39 1.65 14.49 4.89
C PHE A 39 0.55 15.24 4.12
N VAL A 40 0.64 15.24 2.78
CA VAL A 40 -0.35 15.87 1.89
C VAL A 40 -1.73 15.29 2.17
N LEU A 41 -1.89 13.96 2.17
CA LEU A 41 -3.20 13.38 2.41
C LEU A 41 -3.73 13.73 3.80
N THR A 42 -2.87 13.75 4.83
CA THR A 42 -3.31 14.07 6.20
C THR A 42 -3.89 15.47 6.31
N ILE A 43 -3.27 16.46 5.65
CA ILE A 43 -3.79 17.84 5.60
C ILE A 43 -5.12 17.89 4.86
N PHE A 44 -5.20 17.26 3.69
CA PHE A 44 -6.36 17.38 2.82
C PHE A 44 -7.52 16.47 3.23
N LYS A 45 -7.29 15.40 4.01
CA LYS A 45 -8.31 14.41 4.40
C LYS A 45 -9.56 15.04 5.01
N ASN A 46 -9.40 16.11 5.79
CA ASN A 46 -10.52 16.75 6.46
C ASN A 46 -11.38 17.63 5.54
N ASN A 47 -10.88 17.99 4.35
CA ASN A 47 -11.60 18.80 3.37
C ASN A 47 -12.52 17.96 2.47
N PHE A 48 -12.51 16.64 2.62
CA PHE A 48 -13.29 15.74 1.79
C PHE A 48 -14.21 14.86 2.64
N GLU A 49 -15.47 15.26 2.74
CA GLU A 49 -16.49 14.57 3.55
C GLU A 49 -17.09 13.32 2.86
N ASN A 50 -16.80 13.09 1.57
CA ASN A 50 -17.49 12.09 0.76
C ASN A 50 -16.67 10.80 0.54
N SER A 51 -17.37 9.67 0.43
CA SER A 51 -16.78 8.34 0.09
C SER A 51 -15.90 8.36 -1.18
N LEU A 52 -16.18 9.29 -2.10
CA LEU A 52 -15.41 9.49 -3.34
C LEU A 52 -13.96 9.91 -3.11
N TRP A 53 -13.62 10.52 -1.97
CA TRP A 53 -12.26 10.99 -1.72
C TRP A 53 -11.23 9.87 -1.57
N ARG A 54 -11.63 8.78 -0.90
CA ARG A 54 -10.77 7.58 -0.83
C ARG A 54 -10.55 7.01 -2.24
N LEU A 55 -11.53 7.14 -3.12
CA LEU A 55 -11.42 6.74 -4.52
C LEU A 55 -10.48 7.64 -5.33
N SER A 56 -10.58 8.95 -5.14
CA SER A 56 -9.67 9.93 -5.77
C SER A 56 -8.20 9.70 -5.39
N SER A 57 -7.94 9.15 -4.21
CA SER A 57 -6.58 8.85 -3.74
C SER A 57 -5.87 7.73 -4.53
N ILE A 58 -6.63 6.82 -5.18
CA ILE A 58 -6.09 5.70 -5.96
C ILE A 58 -5.78 6.12 -7.41
N LEU A 59 -6.49 7.12 -7.94
CA LEU A 59 -6.35 7.56 -9.33
C LEU A 59 -4.89 7.91 -9.71
N PRO A 60 -4.14 8.71 -8.92
CA PRO A 60 -2.74 9.00 -9.22
C PRO A 60 -1.88 7.74 -9.30
N LEU A 61 -2.13 6.75 -8.43
CA LEU A 61 -1.39 5.49 -8.43
C LEU A 61 -1.65 4.70 -9.71
N ILE A 62 -2.90 4.61 -10.17
CA ILE A 62 -3.24 3.94 -11.44
C ILE A 62 -2.51 4.60 -12.61
N LEU A 63 -2.53 5.93 -12.67
CA LEU A 63 -1.87 6.68 -13.74
C LEU A 63 -0.36 6.45 -13.72
N VAL A 64 0.29 6.56 -12.56
CA VAL A 64 1.73 6.33 -12.44
C VAL A 64 2.08 4.88 -12.79
N CYS A 65 1.34 3.88 -12.31
CA CYS A 65 1.57 2.47 -12.67
C CYS A 65 1.37 2.20 -14.18
N GLY A 66 0.35 2.82 -14.80
CA GLY A 66 0.11 2.70 -16.23
C GLY A 66 1.23 3.32 -17.06
N LEU A 67 1.64 4.55 -16.72
CA LEU A 67 2.72 5.26 -17.41
C LEU A 67 4.07 4.54 -17.27
N THR A 68 4.39 4.08 -16.06
CA THR A 68 5.66 3.38 -15.79
C THR A 68 5.78 2.06 -16.54
N GLY A 69 4.68 1.38 -16.83
CA GLY A 69 4.68 0.18 -17.66
C GLY A 69 5.01 0.40 -19.14
N PHE A 70 4.97 1.65 -19.62
CA PHE A 70 5.41 2.04 -20.97
C PHE A 70 6.90 2.44 -21.03
N LEU A 71 7.52 2.76 -19.89
CA LEU A 71 8.91 3.18 -19.85
C LEU A 71 9.84 1.99 -20.17
N PRO A 72 10.89 2.19 -20.99
CA PRO A 72 11.90 1.17 -21.22
C PRO A 72 12.77 0.99 -19.98
N ALA A 73 13.39 -0.19 -19.85
CA ALA A 73 14.28 -0.53 -18.72
C ALA A 73 15.55 0.34 -18.64
N THR A 74 15.79 1.19 -19.64
CA THR A 74 16.90 2.16 -19.68
C THR A 74 16.63 3.42 -18.86
N VAL A 75 15.38 3.66 -18.44
CA VAL A 75 15.03 4.82 -17.61
C VAL A 75 15.49 4.57 -16.18
N SER A 76 16.17 5.56 -15.59
CA SER A 76 16.64 5.48 -14.21
C SER A 76 15.47 5.29 -13.23
N ASN A 77 15.66 4.38 -12.26
CA ASN A 77 14.73 4.14 -11.16
C ASN A 77 14.40 5.40 -10.36
N PHE A 78 15.28 6.42 -10.39
CA PHE A 78 15.06 7.72 -9.78
C PHE A 78 13.77 8.40 -10.25
N PHE A 79 13.38 8.22 -11.52
CA PHE A 79 12.16 8.83 -12.07
C PHE A 79 10.92 7.95 -11.89
N ILE A 80 11.08 6.71 -11.46
CA ILE A 80 10.02 5.70 -11.41
C ILE A 80 9.59 5.48 -9.96
N VAL A 81 10.53 5.19 -9.08
CA VAL A 81 10.26 4.70 -7.73
C VAL A 81 9.73 5.79 -6.79
N PRO A 82 10.26 7.03 -6.77
CA PRO A 82 9.74 8.09 -5.89
C PRO A 82 8.29 8.50 -6.17
N PRO A 83 7.84 8.72 -7.43
CA PRO A 83 6.43 8.99 -7.72
C PRO A 83 5.48 7.88 -7.26
N ILE A 84 5.88 6.61 -7.45
CA ILE A 84 5.10 5.47 -6.92
C ILE A 84 5.11 5.51 -5.39
N GLY A 85 6.25 5.80 -4.76
CA GLY A 85 6.38 5.99 -3.31
C GLY A 85 5.42 7.04 -2.75
N PHE A 86 5.34 8.21 -3.39
CA PHE A 86 4.37 9.24 -3.05
C PHE A 86 2.93 8.72 -3.10
N CYS A 87 2.53 8.11 -4.21
CA CYS A 87 1.18 7.57 -4.39
C CYS A 87 0.86 6.49 -3.35
N MET A 88 1.84 5.66 -3.00
CA MET A 88 1.68 4.65 -1.96
C MET A 88 1.51 5.27 -0.57
N GLY A 89 2.18 6.40 -0.26
CA GLY A 89 1.97 7.14 0.99
C GLY A 89 0.55 7.71 1.09
N VAL A 90 0.05 8.26 -0.01
CA VAL A 90 -1.34 8.72 -0.15
C VAL A 90 -2.31 7.55 0.07
N VAL A 91 -2.17 6.44 -0.65
CA VAL A 91 -3.09 5.29 -0.50
C VAL A 91 -3.01 4.67 0.90
N ALA A 92 -1.82 4.60 1.49
CA ALA A 92 -1.63 4.07 2.83
C ALA A 92 -2.42 4.85 3.89
N THR A 93 -2.47 6.18 3.78
CA THR A 93 -3.24 7.03 4.69
C THR A 93 -4.74 7.02 4.34
N ALA A 94 -5.10 6.91 3.06
CA ALA A 94 -6.50 6.93 2.61
C ALA A 94 -7.30 5.68 3.04
N PHE A 95 -6.64 4.52 3.10
CA PHE A 95 -7.24 3.23 3.40
C PHE A 95 -6.81 2.67 4.77
N GLY A 96 -6.59 3.52 5.77
CA GLY A 96 -6.16 3.08 7.11
C GLY A 96 -7.26 2.48 8.01
N GLU A 97 -8.50 2.44 7.54
CA GLU A 97 -9.66 2.04 8.36
C GLU A 97 -10.78 1.45 7.50
N VAL A 98 -11.43 0.39 7.99
CA VAL A 98 -12.63 -0.22 7.39
C VAL A 98 -13.65 -0.39 8.51
N ASP A 99 -14.85 0.17 8.32
CA ASP A 99 -15.98 0.07 9.26
C ASP A 99 -15.61 0.36 10.74
N GLY A 100 -14.81 1.41 10.99
CA GLY A 100 -14.34 1.77 12.33
C GLY A 100 -13.12 0.99 12.83
N ILE A 101 -12.75 -0.10 12.15
CA ILE A 101 -11.58 -0.92 12.51
C ILE A 101 -10.34 -0.34 11.82
N VAL A 102 -9.48 0.28 12.62
CA VAL A 102 -8.18 0.77 12.14
C VAL A 102 -7.29 -0.43 11.86
N TYR A 103 -6.75 -0.51 10.64
CA TYR A 103 -5.84 -1.57 10.22
C TYR A 103 -4.68 -0.98 9.40
N ASN A 104 -3.67 -1.80 9.16
CA ASN A 104 -2.56 -1.38 8.33
C ASN A 104 -2.66 -2.00 6.93
N ASN A 105 -3.03 -1.22 5.92
CA ASN A 105 -3.17 -1.73 4.54
C ASN A 105 -1.84 -2.05 3.85
N SER A 106 -0.71 -1.68 4.45
CA SER A 106 0.60 -1.79 3.82
C SER A 106 1.59 -2.68 4.58
N PHE A 107 1.36 -2.93 5.87
CA PHE A 107 2.28 -3.68 6.74
C PHE A 107 1.60 -4.84 7.45
N MET A 108 2.21 -6.03 7.40
CA MET A 108 1.69 -7.25 8.01
C MET A 108 1.91 -7.31 9.53
N THR A 109 3.10 -6.96 10.01
CA THR A 109 3.50 -7.10 11.43
C THR A 109 2.57 -6.36 12.38
N GLY A 110 2.17 -5.14 12.03
CA GLY A 110 1.22 -4.36 12.82
C GLY A 110 -0.16 -5.04 12.92
N ASN A 111 -0.61 -5.65 11.83
CA ASN A 111 -1.87 -6.41 11.84
C ASN A 111 -1.74 -7.72 12.62
N ILE A 112 -0.62 -8.46 12.51
CA ILE A 112 -0.38 -9.66 13.33
C ILE A 112 -0.48 -9.34 14.82
N LYS A 113 0.17 -8.25 15.26
CA LYS A 113 0.07 -7.81 16.66
C LYS A 113 -1.39 -7.55 17.05
N LYS A 114 -2.15 -6.82 16.22
CA LYS A 114 -3.58 -6.55 16.46
C LYS A 114 -4.39 -7.84 16.55
N THR A 115 -4.20 -8.77 15.62
CA THR A 115 -4.84 -10.10 15.63
C THR A 115 -4.63 -10.82 16.96
N MET A 116 -3.38 -10.88 17.44
CA MET A 116 -3.06 -11.56 18.69
C MET A 116 -3.66 -10.88 19.91
N VAL A 117 -3.70 -9.55 19.95
CA VAL A 117 -4.34 -8.79 21.03
C VAL A 117 -5.85 -9.06 21.05
N VAL A 118 -6.51 -9.01 19.89
CA VAL A 118 -7.95 -9.23 19.77
C VAL A 118 -8.34 -10.66 20.19
N PHE A 119 -7.58 -11.67 19.77
CA PHE A 119 -7.80 -13.05 20.22
C PHE A 119 -7.53 -13.23 21.72
N GLY A 120 -6.49 -12.60 22.26
CA GLY A 120 -6.21 -12.62 23.70
C GLY A 120 -7.36 -12.04 24.52
N THR A 121 -7.90 -10.89 24.08
CA THR A 121 -9.08 -10.27 24.70
C THR A 121 -10.29 -11.18 24.59
N TYR A 122 -10.55 -11.79 23.44
CA TYR A 122 -11.65 -12.76 23.28
C TYR A 122 -11.54 -13.94 24.24
N VAL A 123 -10.33 -14.49 24.44
CA VAL A 123 -10.13 -15.59 25.40
C VAL A 123 -10.52 -15.17 26.81
N ARG A 124 -10.23 -13.91 27.20
CA ARG A 124 -10.54 -13.36 28.52
C ARG A 124 -12.00 -12.97 28.70
N THR A 125 -12.60 -12.27 27.75
CA THR A 125 -13.94 -11.67 27.89
C THR A 125 -15.05 -12.51 27.27
N LYS A 126 -14.71 -13.43 26.35
CA LYS A 126 -15.64 -14.22 25.54
C LYS A 126 -16.61 -13.38 24.70
N GLU A 127 -16.26 -12.11 24.44
CA GLU A 127 -17.06 -11.21 23.61
C GLU A 127 -16.99 -11.58 22.12
N LYS A 128 -18.14 -11.85 21.51
CA LYS A 128 -18.21 -12.28 20.09
C LYS A 128 -17.72 -11.22 19.12
N THR A 129 -17.77 -9.94 19.49
CA THR A 129 -17.24 -8.81 18.72
C THR A 129 -15.74 -8.94 18.51
N CYS A 130 -14.97 -9.28 19.55
CA CYS A 130 -13.54 -9.55 19.45
C CYS A 130 -13.25 -10.74 18.53
N LEU A 131 -14.05 -11.82 18.60
CA LEU A 131 -13.86 -12.95 17.69
C LEU A 131 -14.05 -12.55 16.22
N ALA A 132 -15.09 -11.77 15.92
CA ALA A 132 -15.36 -11.29 14.56
C ALA A 132 -14.23 -10.38 14.04
N GLU A 133 -13.74 -9.45 14.87
CA GLU A 133 -12.60 -8.60 14.53
C GLU A 133 -11.31 -9.43 14.32
N GLY A 134 -11.08 -10.46 15.14
CA GLY A 134 -9.93 -11.36 14.99
C GLY A 134 -9.98 -12.14 13.67
N ILE A 135 -11.15 -12.66 13.29
CA ILE A 135 -11.36 -13.34 12.00
C ILE A 135 -11.12 -12.37 10.84
N PHE A 136 -11.59 -11.13 10.94
CA PHE A 136 -11.33 -10.09 9.95
C PHE A 136 -9.83 -9.86 9.74
N PHE A 137 -9.05 -9.72 10.82
CA PHE A 137 -7.60 -9.55 10.68
C PHE A 137 -6.90 -10.80 10.14
N VAL A 138 -7.36 -12.01 10.47
CA VAL A 138 -6.83 -13.25 9.87
C VAL A 138 -7.09 -13.29 8.37
N ALA A 139 -8.31 -12.96 7.92
CA ALA A 139 -8.64 -12.89 6.50
C ALA A 139 -7.81 -11.82 5.77
N LEU A 140 -7.61 -10.66 6.39
CA LEU A 140 -6.72 -9.61 5.90
C LEU A 140 -5.29 -10.12 5.72
N LEU A 141 -4.71 -10.78 6.72
CA LEU A 141 -3.37 -11.36 6.66
C LEU A 141 -3.27 -12.43 5.57
N GLY A 142 -4.28 -13.30 5.45
CA GLY A 142 -4.38 -14.30 4.40
C GLY A 142 -4.39 -13.68 3.00
N SER A 143 -5.09 -12.56 2.82
CA SER A 143 -5.09 -11.82 1.54
C SER A 143 -3.71 -11.28 1.16
N PHE A 144 -2.89 -10.86 2.13
CA PHE A 144 -1.53 -10.40 1.87
C PHE A 144 -0.62 -11.55 1.44
N VAL A 145 -0.69 -12.69 2.14
CA VAL A 145 0.13 -13.87 1.80
C VAL A 145 -0.24 -14.41 0.43
N THR A 146 -1.53 -14.55 0.15
CA THR A 146 -2.01 -15.00 -1.17
C THR A 146 -1.61 -14.03 -2.27
N GLY A 147 -1.77 -12.72 -2.07
CA GLY A 147 -1.32 -11.70 -3.00
C GLY A 147 0.19 -11.78 -3.30
N ALA A 148 1.03 -11.99 -2.27
CA ALA A 148 2.46 -12.15 -2.45
C ALA A 148 2.81 -13.40 -3.27
N ILE A 149 2.23 -14.56 -2.94
CA ILE A 149 2.45 -15.82 -3.67
C ILE A 149 2.05 -15.68 -5.14
N VAL A 150 0.84 -15.15 -5.40
CA VAL A 150 0.34 -14.93 -6.76
C VAL A 150 1.25 -13.97 -7.50
N SER A 151 1.65 -12.84 -6.90
CA SER A 151 2.54 -11.87 -7.56
C SER A 151 3.89 -12.47 -7.95
N THR A 152 4.48 -13.31 -7.09
CA THR A 152 5.76 -13.99 -7.35
C THR A 152 5.65 -14.99 -8.48
N TYR A 153 4.52 -15.67 -8.62
CA TYR A 153 4.30 -16.58 -9.75
C TYR A 153 4.16 -15.80 -11.06
N LEU A 154 3.39 -14.70 -11.07
CA LEU A 154 3.16 -13.91 -12.28
C LEU A 154 4.39 -13.17 -12.78
N ILE A 155 5.31 -12.77 -11.90
CA ILE A 155 6.54 -12.08 -12.31
C ILE A 155 7.42 -12.95 -13.23
N GLN A 156 7.33 -14.28 -13.11
CA GLN A 156 8.09 -15.22 -13.94
C GLN A 156 7.64 -15.20 -15.41
N PHE A 157 6.37 -14.86 -15.67
CA PHE A 157 5.81 -14.82 -17.02
C PHE A 157 5.85 -13.41 -17.62
N TYR A 158 5.58 -12.38 -16.81
CA TYR A 158 5.35 -11.02 -17.29
C TYR A 158 6.51 -10.05 -17.01
N LEU A 159 7.54 -10.44 -16.23
CA LEU A 159 8.72 -9.61 -15.92
C LEU A 159 8.31 -8.17 -15.52
N LEU A 160 8.86 -7.16 -16.21
CA LEU A 160 8.59 -5.74 -16.00
C LEU A 160 7.14 -5.34 -16.34
N LYS A 161 6.43 -6.11 -17.18
CA LYS A 161 5.04 -5.82 -17.57
C LYS A 161 4.04 -6.17 -16.47
N THR A 162 4.46 -6.84 -15.39
CA THR A 162 3.62 -7.14 -14.21
C THR A 162 3.01 -5.87 -13.59
N ILE A 163 3.62 -4.69 -13.77
CA ILE A 163 3.07 -3.41 -13.29
C ILE A 163 1.74 -3.03 -13.95
N TRP A 164 1.50 -3.46 -15.18
CA TRP A 164 0.22 -3.27 -15.87
C TRP A 164 -0.91 -4.03 -15.20
N LEU A 165 -0.60 -5.23 -14.71
CA LEU A 165 -1.57 -6.04 -13.98
C LEU A 165 -1.99 -5.36 -12.69
N VAL A 166 -1.07 -4.71 -11.99
CA VAL A 166 -1.39 -3.87 -10.82
C VAL A 166 -2.33 -2.73 -11.21
N ALA A 167 -2.03 -2.01 -12.30
CA ALA A 167 -2.90 -0.93 -12.77
C ALA A 167 -4.31 -1.43 -13.13
N ILE A 168 -4.42 -2.60 -13.78
CA ILE A 168 -5.70 -3.23 -14.13
C ILE A 168 -6.49 -3.62 -12.89
N ILE A 169 -5.85 -4.25 -11.90
CA ILE A 169 -6.50 -4.63 -10.63
C ILE A 169 -7.03 -3.38 -9.90
N LEU A 170 -6.22 -2.34 -9.82
CA LEU A 170 -6.62 -1.08 -9.19
C LEU A 170 -7.78 -0.41 -9.95
N LEU A 171 -7.78 -0.46 -11.28
CA LEU A 171 -8.88 0.07 -12.10
C LEU A 171 -10.17 -0.75 -11.96
N ALA A 172 -10.07 -2.08 -11.87
CA ALA A 172 -11.19 -2.95 -11.56
C ALA A 172 -11.77 -2.66 -10.16
N PHE A 173 -10.91 -2.46 -9.17
CA PHE A 173 -11.33 -2.05 -7.83
C PHE A 173 -12.04 -0.69 -7.83
N LEU A 174 -11.47 0.29 -8.54
CA LEU A 174 -12.03 1.63 -8.68
C LEU A 174 -13.44 1.59 -9.30
N THR A 175 -13.59 0.88 -10.42
CA THR A 175 -14.87 0.77 -11.15
C THR A 175 -15.92 0.04 -10.31
N PHE A 176 -15.56 -1.06 -9.65
CA PHE A 176 -16.46 -1.77 -8.73
C PHE A 176 -16.97 -0.86 -7.61
N ARG A 177 -16.07 -0.10 -6.97
CA ARG A 177 -16.43 0.85 -5.91
C ARG A 177 -17.26 2.04 -6.42
N MET A 178 -16.97 2.54 -7.63
CA MET A 178 -17.80 3.57 -8.28
C MET A 178 -19.22 3.07 -8.52
N VAL A 179 -19.39 1.85 -9.03
CA VAL A 179 -20.71 1.25 -9.27
C VAL A 179 -21.48 1.09 -7.97
N GLN A 180 -20.84 0.63 -6.89
CA GLN A 180 -21.47 0.55 -5.57
C GLN A 180 -21.89 1.91 -5.02
N TYR A 181 -21.07 2.95 -5.24
CA TYR A 181 -21.39 4.30 -4.81
C TYR A 181 -22.61 4.86 -5.57
N ILE A 182 -22.63 4.71 -6.90
CA ILE A 182 -23.76 5.14 -7.73
C ILE A 182 -25.05 4.39 -7.35
N ARG A 183 -24.97 3.08 -7.08
CA ARG A 183 -26.13 2.24 -6.73
C ARG A 183 -26.71 2.52 -5.33
N ARG A 184 -25.92 3.12 -4.42
CA ARG A 184 -26.38 3.50 -3.07
C ARG A 184 -27.02 4.89 -3.02
N ARG A 185 -27.02 5.62 -4.15
CA ARG A 185 -27.62 6.96 -4.30
C ARG A 185 -28.95 6.84 -5.03
#